data_AF-A0ABD3PBK3-F1
#
_entry.id   AF-A0ABD3PBK3-F1
#
_cell.length_a   1.000
_cell.length_b   1.000
_cell.length_c   1.000
_cell.angle_alpha   90.00
_cell.angle_beta   90.00
_cell.angle_gamma   90.00
#
_symmetry.space_group_name_H-M   'P 1'
#
loop_
_entity.id
_entity.type
_entity.pdbx_description
1 polymer ?
#
loop_
_entity_poly.entity_id
_entity_poly.type
_entity_poly.pdbx_seq_one_letter_code
_entity_poly.pdbx_strand_id
1 'polypeptide(L)'
;MQPPSFGSKVNNRIGHRRLGGRDRGAISSLGQLSDPKTVEQKAAENPIPVILPPIVDAAKSRKYCQVVYITGVEGAMHHGVFPIIEALAKNQVDPESGRQYRVDGEPTYLRLGIFGLRAHHAKKWGFPVTPDINDPLFVQRVVEKSCPDDGNKHVMIEWTSFPCGQEDDTRGYRVRRQHDWLSMSPDEIADSNEALQHPLNVTAFVEAYSPYVDIKFVVIHRPFIGTIASHREWDGGAVTHSNIIHAFLLILRRFLDANPFDLVTGGPLWTLLCLDRIMAKNYKNEIDVEVARGNTLSHIADFLGWPVKECKTCFNKWHESKKDPYKRLGEDVDAVLEHVKQLEGVWPPDGHERVAGQQCSG
;
A
#
# COMPACT_ATOMS: atom_id res chain seq x y z
N MET A 1 -0.18 38.72 -7.10
CA MET A 1 -0.52 38.12 -5.80
C MET A 1 0.79 37.65 -5.18
N GLN A 2 1.26 38.36 -4.16
CA GLN A 2 2.52 38.10 -3.46
C GLN A 2 2.35 36.97 -2.43
N PRO A 3 3.38 36.14 -2.19
CA PRO A 3 3.36 35.15 -1.12
C PRO A 3 3.67 35.80 0.25
N PRO A 4 3.18 35.22 1.37
CA PRO A 4 3.40 35.79 2.69
C PRO A 4 4.81 35.50 3.22
N SER A 5 5.43 36.52 3.82
CA SER A 5 6.71 36.45 4.52
C SER A 5 6.54 35.82 5.91
N PHE A 6 7.28 34.74 6.20
CA PHE A 6 7.45 34.25 7.57
C PHE A 6 8.62 34.96 8.24
N GLY A 7 8.31 35.65 9.34
CA GLY A 7 9.28 36.33 10.20
C GLY A 7 10.00 35.34 11.12
N SER A 8 11.32 35.30 11.00
CA SER A 8 12.22 34.59 11.89
C SER A 8 12.60 35.47 13.10
N LYS A 9 12.34 34.97 14.31
CA LYS A 9 13.01 35.41 15.54
C LYS A 9 13.19 34.21 16.46
N VAL A 10 14.38 33.61 16.48
CA VAL A 10 14.84 32.80 17.61
C VAL A 10 16.28 33.19 17.94
N ASN A 11 16.48 33.52 19.22
CA ASN A 11 17.72 34.02 19.80
C ASN A 11 18.77 32.93 19.95
N ASN A 12 20.01 33.29 19.60
CA ASN A 12 21.23 32.59 19.95
C ASN A 12 21.46 32.58 21.47
N ARG A 13 21.73 31.39 22.04
CA ARG A 13 22.62 31.27 23.20
C ARG A 13 23.58 30.09 23.01
N ILE A 14 24.85 30.48 22.92
CA ILE A 14 26.05 29.66 22.82
C ILE A 14 26.35 29.08 24.21
N GLY A 15 26.56 27.77 24.28
CA GLY A 15 27.10 27.08 25.45
C GLY A 15 28.15 26.07 25.00
N HIS A 16 29.42 26.45 25.07
CA HIS A 16 30.56 25.57 24.84
C HIS A 16 30.70 24.54 25.97
N ARG A 17 30.76 23.24 25.62
CA ARG A 17 31.47 22.24 26.42
C ARG A 17 32.27 21.31 25.51
N ARG A 18 33.59 21.31 25.69
CA ARG A 18 34.54 20.33 25.17
C ARG A 18 34.66 19.18 26.18
N LEU A 19 34.50 17.95 25.70
CA LEU A 19 35.18 16.70 26.10
C LEU A 19 34.99 15.80 24.85
N GLY A 20 35.95 15.11 24.24
CA GLY A 20 37.17 14.48 24.72
C GLY A 20 37.06 12.98 24.37
N GLY A 21 38.03 12.43 23.64
CA GLY A 21 38.29 10.98 23.64
C GLY A 21 37.87 10.20 22.39
N ARG A 22 38.85 9.51 21.81
CA ARG A 22 38.77 8.50 20.75
C ARG A 22 38.06 7.23 21.27
N ASP A 23 37.46 6.45 20.38
CA ASP A 23 37.91 5.07 20.17
C ASP A 23 37.39 4.45 18.87
N ARG A 24 38.25 3.61 18.28
CA ARG A 24 38.03 2.83 17.07
C ARG A 24 37.54 1.43 17.45
N GLY A 25 36.60 0.91 16.67
CA GLY A 25 36.56 -0.50 16.32
C GLY A 25 35.53 -1.35 17.06
N ALA A 26 34.51 -1.78 16.34
CA ALA A 26 34.06 -3.18 16.32
C ALA A 26 33.07 -3.36 15.15
N ILE A 27 33.42 -4.26 14.24
CA ILE A 27 32.51 -4.82 13.25
C ILE A 27 31.64 -5.82 14.02
N SER A 28 30.35 -5.50 14.18
CA SER A 28 29.37 -6.40 14.80
C SER A 28 28.86 -7.39 13.77
N SER A 29 29.05 -8.67 14.06
CA SER A 29 28.50 -9.80 13.32
C SER A 29 26.98 -9.82 13.39
N LEU A 30 26.32 -10.08 12.26
CA LEU A 30 24.91 -10.44 12.16
C LEU A 30 24.58 -11.62 13.10
N GLY A 31 24.03 -11.29 14.27
CA GLY A 31 23.51 -12.23 15.24
C GLY A 31 22.06 -12.56 14.93
N GLN A 32 21.82 -13.85 14.70
CA GLN A 32 20.59 -14.63 14.86
C GLN A 32 19.32 -13.84 15.28
N LEU A 33 18.39 -13.71 14.33
CA LEU A 33 16.97 -13.45 14.61
C LEU A 33 16.41 -14.61 15.45
N SER A 34 15.98 -14.30 16.67
CA SER A 34 15.28 -15.22 17.56
C SER A 34 13.81 -15.38 17.15
N ASP A 35 13.39 -16.63 16.96
CA ASP A 35 12.02 -17.07 16.63
C ASP A 35 11.04 -16.74 17.79
N PRO A 36 10.04 -15.87 17.60
CA PRO A 36 9.07 -15.53 18.63
C PRO A 36 7.94 -16.56 18.64
N LYS A 37 8.24 -17.79 19.09
CA LYS A 37 7.21 -18.79 19.40
C LYS A 37 7.28 -19.18 20.87
N THR A 38 6.45 -18.52 21.67
CA THR A 38 5.54 -19.10 22.67
C THR A 38 5.04 -17.99 23.60
N VAL A 39 3.93 -17.36 23.23
CA VAL A 39 3.06 -16.65 24.18
C VAL A 39 1.81 -17.50 24.32
N GLU A 40 1.64 -18.13 25.48
CA GLU A 40 0.43 -18.88 25.81
C GLU A 40 -0.76 -17.91 25.91
N GLN A 41 -1.75 -18.09 25.03
CA GLN A 41 -3.02 -17.35 25.09
C GLN A 41 -3.81 -17.76 26.33
N LYS A 42 -4.17 -16.79 27.17
CA LYS A 42 -5.15 -16.98 28.24
C LYS A 42 -6.51 -17.30 27.63
N ALA A 43 -7.15 -18.36 28.13
CA ALA A 43 -8.51 -18.73 27.77
C ALA A 43 -9.48 -17.57 28.05
N ALA A 44 -10.19 -17.13 27.01
CA ALA A 44 -11.20 -16.10 27.10
C ALA A 44 -12.45 -16.64 27.82
N GLU A 45 -13.02 -15.83 28.72
CA GLU A 45 -14.29 -16.09 29.39
C GLU A 45 -15.44 -16.20 28.36
N ASN A 46 -16.37 -17.11 28.61
CA ASN A 46 -17.44 -17.49 27.68
C ASN A 46 -18.25 -16.27 27.19
N PRO A 47 -18.22 -15.90 25.90
CA PRO A 47 -19.00 -14.79 25.40
C PRO A 47 -20.49 -15.12 25.37
N ILE A 48 -21.30 -14.15 25.79
CA ILE A 48 -22.76 -14.14 25.62
C ILE A 48 -23.05 -14.37 24.12
N PRO A 49 -23.95 -15.30 23.74
CA PRO A 49 -24.26 -15.56 22.35
C PRO A 49 -24.96 -14.33 21.76
N VAL A 50 -24.19 -13.54 21.01
CA VAL A 50 -24.71 -12.49 20.15
C VAL A 50 -25.49 -13.21 19.06
N ILE A 51 -26.81 -13.01 19.02
CA ILE A 51 -27.65 -13.42 17.90
C ILE A 51 -27.19 -12.57 16.71
N LEU A 52 -26.26 -13.12 15.93
CA LEU A 52 -25.76 -12.45 14.73
C LEU A 52 -26.90 -12.40 13.70
N PRO A 53 -27.15 -11.25 13.07
CA PRO A 53 -28.07 -11.15 11.94
C PRO A 53 -27.66 -12.13 10.83
N PRO A 54 -28.55 -12.43 9.87
CA PRO A 54 -28.25 -13.38 8.80
C PRO A 54 -26.89 -13.04 8.19
N ILE A 55 -25.99 -14.01 8.31
CA ILE A 55 -24.64 -13.97 7.76
C ILE A 55 -24.81 -13.66 6.28
N VAL A 56 -24.27 -12.54 5.81
CA VAL A 56 -24.12 -12.30 4.36
C VAL A 56 -23.58 -13.59 3.77
N ASP A 57 -24.27 -14.15 2.78
CA ASP A 57 -23.80 -15.34 2.09
C ASP A 57 -22.42 -15.02 1.53
N ALA A 58 -21.39 -15.48 2.25
CA ALA A 58 -20.01 -15.08 2.05
C ALA A 58 -19.54 -15.46 0.66
N ALA A 59 -19.91 -16.66 0.20
CA ALA A 59 -19.60 -17.15 -1.14
C ALA A 59 -20.29 -16.30 -2.21
N LYS A 60 -21.58 -15.99 -2.04
CA LYS A 60 -22.31 -15.12 -2.98
C LYS A 60 -21.73 -13.72 -3.01
N SER A 61 -21.49 -13.10 -1.85
CA SER A 61 -20.94 -11.75 -1.75
C SER A 61 -19.57 -11.66 -2.41
N ARG A 62 -18.69 -12.63 -2.12
CA ARG A 62 -17.33 -12.68 -2.69
C ARG A 62 -17.35 -12.75 -4.21
N LYS A 63 -18.28 -13.52 -4.79
CA LYS A 63 -18.42 -13.62 -6.25
C LYS A 63 -18.67 -12.27 -6.93
N TYR A 64 -19.41 -11.38 -6.27
CA TYR A 64 -19.81 -10.08 -6.82
C TYR A 64 -19.05 -8.89 -6.23
N CYS A 65 -18.09 -9.12 -5.34
CA CYS A 65 -17.37 -8.07 -4.63
C CYS A 65 -15.87 -8.29 -4.75
N GLN A 66 -15.17 -7.36 -5.39
CA GLN A 66 -13.71 -7.41 -5.56
C GLN A 66 -13.06 -6.12 -5.08
N VAL A 67 -11.99 -6.25 -4.29
CA VAL A 67 -11.11 -5.14 -3.91
C VAL A 67 -9.80 -5.29 -4.66
N VAL A 68 -9.44 -4.25 -5.42
CA VAL A 68 -8.11 -4.10 -6.00
C VAL A 68 -7.35 -3.08 -5.16
N TYR A 69 -6.38 -3.55 -4.38
CA TYR A 69 -5.52 -2.69 -3.58
C TYR A 69 -4.22 -2.41 -4.34
N ILE A 70 -4.04 -1.17 -4.80
CA ILE A 70 -2.82 -0.70 -5.44
C ILE A 70 -1.87 -0.20 -4.34
N THR A 71 -0.77 -0.92 -4.13
CA THR A 71 0.21 -0.60 -3.09
C THR A 71 1.63 -0.64 -3.66
N GLY A 72 2.61 -0.10 -2.94
CA GLY A 72 3.99 0.02 -3.39
C GLY A 72 4.66 1.26 -2.81
N VAL A 73 5.80 1.63 -3.38
CA VAL A 73 6.61 2.74 -2.89
C VAL A 73 5.94 4.09 -3.19
N GLU A 74 5.70 4.87 -2.13
CA GLU A 74 5.02 6.16 -2.17
C GLU A 74 5.47 7.08 -3.34
N GLY A 75 4.53 7.45 -4.21
CA GLY A 75 4.85 8.18 -5.43
C GLY A 75 3.63 8.74 -6.12
N ALA A 76 3.81 9.83 -6.87
CA ALA A 76 2.85 10.31 -7.88
C ALA A 76 2.36 9.20 -8.84
N MET A 77 3.05 8.06 -8.88
CA MET A 77 2.73 6.92 -9.73
C MET A 77 1.58 6.05 -9.22
N HIS A 78 1.22 6.05 -7.92
CA HIS A 78 -0.04 5.41 -7.48
C HIS A 78 -1.24 6.13 -8.13
N HIS A 79 -1.17 7.47 -8.18
CA HIS A 79 -2.13 8.29 -8.95
C HIS A 79 -2.02 8.10 -10.47
N GLY A 80 -0.90 7.58 -10.98
CA GLY A 80 -0.72 7.27 -12.40
C GLY A 80 -1.23 5.89 -12.79
N VAL A 81 -1.12 4.90 -11.89
CA VAL A 81 -1.59 3.52 -12.08
C VAL A 81 -3.08 3.39 -11.79
N PHE A 82 -3.60 4.10 -10.78
CA PHE A 82 -5.02 4.10 -10.45
C PHE A 82 -5.92 4.36 -11.67
N PRO A 83 -5.70 5.41 -12.50
CA PRO A 83 -6.52 5.65 -13.68
C PRO A 83 -6.43 4.56 -14.75
N ILE A 84 -5.30 3.85 -14.84
CA ILE A 84 -5.12 2.72 -15.76
C ILE A 84 -6.01 1.56 -15.32
N ILE A 85 -5.93 1.18 -14.04
CA ILE A 85 -6.72 0.08 -13.48
C ILE A 85 -8.21 0.43 -13.44
N GLU A 86 -8.56 1.68 -13.12
CA GLU A 86 -9.94 2.17 -13.14
C GLU A 86 -10.54 2.11 -14.55
N ALA A 87 -9.80 2.59 -15.56
CA ALA A 87 -10.25 2.51 -16.95
C ALA A 87 -10.39 1.05 -17.42
N LEU A 88 -9.47 0.16 -17.01
CA LEU A 88 -9.54 -1.25 -17.35
C LEU A 88 -10.76 -1.91 -16.70
N ALA A 89 -11.04 -1.60 -15.43
CA ALA A 89 -12.21 -2.09 -14.70
C ALA A 89 -13.53 -1.61 -15.34
N LYS A 90 -13.60 -0.35 -15.78
CA LYS A 90 -14.79 0.23 -16.41
C LYS A 90 -15.11 -0.38 -17.79
N ASN A 91 -14.12 -1.01 -18.43
CA ASN A 91 -14.32 -1.73 -19.69
C ASN A 91 -14.83 -3.16 -19.49
N GLN A 92 -14.90 -3.65 -18.25
CA GLN A 92 -15.31 -5.02 -17.99
C GLN A 92 -16.82 -5.20 -18.08
N VAL A 93 -17.20 -6.37 -18.58
CA VAL A 93 -18.57 -6.88 -18.59
C VAL A 93 -18.55 -8.25 -17.93
N ASP A 94 -19.45 -8.46 -16.97
CA ASP A 94 -19.62 -9.76 -16.32
C ASP A 94 -20.17 -10.77 -17.34
N PRO A 95 -19.44 -11.87 -17.64
CA PRO A 95 -19.88 -12.83 -18.64
C PRO A 95 -21.16 -13.57 -18.23
N GLU A 96 -21.47 -13.64 -16.94
CA GLU A 96 -22.68 -14.31 -16.47
C GLU A 96 -23.93 -13.44 -16.60
N SER A 97 -23.87 -12.19 -16.11
CA SER A 97 -25.03 -11.28 -16.13
C SER A 97 -25.11 -10.41 -17.39
N GLY A 98 -24.04 -10.30 -18.16
CA GLY A 98 -23.91 -9.37 -19.29
C GLY A 98 -23.85 -7.89 -18.87
N ARG A 99 -23.73 -7.60 -17.57
CA ARG A 99 -23.72 -6.22 -17.03
C ARG A 99 -22.30 -5.68 -16.90
N GLN A 100 -22.14 -4.38 -17.07
CA GLN A 100 -20.88 -3.71 -16.77
C GLN A 100 -20.56 -3.77 -15.28
N TYR A 101 -19.28 -3.81 -14.95
CA TYR A 101 -18.84 -3.72 -13.55
C TYR A 101 -19.19 -2.35 -12.97
N ARG A 102 -19.58 -2.31 -11.70
CA ARG A 102 -19.67 -1.08 -10.92
C ARG A 102 -18.32 -0.78 -10.29
N VAL A 103 -17.65 0.25 -10.78
CA VAL A 103 -16.29 0.61 -10.34
C VAL A 103 -16.37 1.79 -9.39
N ASP A 104 -15.86 1.61 -8.17
CA ASP A 104 -15.70 2.67 -7.18
C ASP A 104 -14.20 2.95 -6.98
N GLY A 105 -13.73 4.08 -7.52
CA GLY A 105 -12.35 4.53 -7.40
C GLY A 105 -12.05 5.32 -6.12
N GLU A 106 -13.07 5.61 -5.31
CA GLU A 106 -12.96 6.27 -4.01
C GLU A 106 -13.87 5.56 -2.99
N PRO A 107 -13.59 4.28 -2.68
CA PRO A 107 -14.52 3.39 -2.00
C PRO A 107 -14.71 3.78 -0.54
N THR A 108 -15.62 4.71 -0.30
CA THR A 108 -15.76 5.41 0.98
C THR A 108 -16.04 4.43 2.11
N TYR A 109 -16.92 3.45 1.89
CA TYR A 109 -17.28 2.47 2.91
C TYR A 109 -16.13 1.50 3.22
N LEU A 110 -15.42 1.04 2.19
CA LEU A 110 -14.21 0.24 2.36
C LEU A 110 -13.16 1.00 3.17
N ARG A 111 -12.89 2.27 2.81
CA ARG A 111 -11.94 3.17 3.50
C ARG A 111 -12.27 3.31 4.98
N LEU A 112 -13.54 3.50 5.31
CA LEU A 112 -13.99 3.54 6.71
C LEU A 112 -13.73 2.22 7.43
N GLY A 113 -13.90 1.10 6.73
CA GLY A 113 -13.57 -0.25 7.20
C GLY A 113 -12.09 -0.39 7.56
N ILE A 114 -11.23 -0.11 6.59
CA ILE A 114 -9.81 -0.46 6.65
C ILE A 114 -8.95 0.60 7.36
N PHE A 115 -9.25 1.89 7.18
CA PHE A 115 -8.52 2.99 7.83
C PHE A 115 -9.22 3.49 9.09
N GLY A 116 -10.44 3.03 9.36
CA GLY A 116 -11.16 3.31 10.60
C GLY A 116 -12.11 4.51 10.53
N LEU A 117 -12.92 4.60 11.58
CA LEU A 117 -13.95 5.62 11.75
C LEU A 117 -13.56 6.60 12.84
N ARG A 118 -13.84 7.89 12.59
CA ARG A 118 -13.91 8.86 13.68
C ARG A 118 -15.07 8.45 14.62
N ALA A 119 -14.92 8.68 15.92
CA ALA A 119 -15.89 8.25 16.94
C ALA A 119 -17.35 8.67 16.65
N HIS A 120 -17.58 9.86 16.09
CA HIS A 120 -18.93 10.31 15.72
C HIS A 120 -19.51 9.54 14.53
N HIS A 121 -18.69 9.10 13.58
CA HIS A 121 -19.13 8.24 12.48
C HIS A 121 -19.44 6.82 12.98
N ALA A 122 -18.64 6.28 13.91
CA ALA A 122 -18.92 4.99 14.54
C ALA A 122 -20.32 4.96 15.19
N LYS A 123 -20.66 6.01 15.96
CA LYS A 123 -22.01 6.17 16.54
C LYS A 123 -23.11 6.25 15.48
N LYS A 124 -22.90 6.99 14.39
CA LYS A 124 -23.86 7.04 13.26
C LYS A 124 -24.05 5.66 12.61
N TRP A 125 -23.01 4.84 12.64
CA TRP A 125 -23.02 3.45 12.20
C TRP A 125 -23.47 2.48 13.30
N GLY A 126 -24.05 2.96 14.41
CA GLY A 126 -24.61 2.11 15.46
C GLY A 126 -23.57 1.39 16.32
N PHE A 127 -22.30 1.80 16.28
CA PHE A 127 -21.26 1.27 17.16
C PHE A 127 -21.02 2.23 18.34
N PRO A 128 -20.94 1.72 19.59
CA PRO A 128 -20.72 2.56 20.77
C PRO A 128 -19.31 3.16 20.81
N VAL A 129 -18.34 2.45 20.23
CA VAL A 129 -16.93 2.84 20.07
C VAL A 129 -16.51 2.60 18.62
N THR A 130 -15.32 3.06 18.22
CA THR A 130 -14.77 2.72 16.90
C THR A 130 -14.51 1.22 16.85
N PRO A 131 -15.17 0.47 15.95
CA PRO A 131 -14.97 -0.98 15.84
C PRO A 131 -13.59 -1.30 15.24
N ASP A 132 -13.00 -2.42 15.66
CA ASP A 132 -11.77 -2.95 15.07
C ASP A 132 -12.00 -3.40 13.62
N ILE A 133 -10.92 -3.56 12.86
CA ILE A 133 -10.99 -3.93 11.44
C ILE A 133 -11.62 -5.32 11.21
N ASN A 134 -11.52 -6.20 12.21
CA ASN A 134 -12.01 -7.56 12.19
C ASN A 134 -13.31 -7.76 13.01
N ASP A 135 -13.97 -6.68 13.46
CA ASP A 135 -15.28 -6.78 14.10
C ASP A 135 -16.30 -7.34 13.08
N PRO A 136 -16.91 -8.53 13.32
CA PRO A 136 -17.74 -9.19 12.31
C PRO A 136 -18.95 -8.36 11.85
N LEU A 137 -19.59 -7.63 12.76
CA LEU A 137 -20.73 -6.78 12.44
C LEU A 137 -20.30 -5.58 11.61
N PHE A 138 -19.11 -5.05 11.88
CA PHE A 138 -18.54 -3.95 11.12
C PHE A 138 -18.12 -4.38 9.72
N VAL A 139 -17.41 -5.50 9.59
CA VAL A 139 -17.05 -6.11 8.29
C VAL A 139 -18.30 -6.33 7.45
N GLN A 140 -19.33 -6.95 8.02
CA GLN A 140 -20.60 -7.18 7.34
C GLN A 140 -21.21 -5.86 6.80
N ARG A 141 -21.30 -4.83 7.63
CA ARG A 141 -21.86 -3.52 7.19
C ARG A 141 -21.02 -2.85 6.11
N VAL A 142 -19.70 -2.96 6.20
CA VAL A 142 -18.81 -2.43 5.16
C VAL A 142 -19.07 -3.15 3.85
N VAL A 143 -19.11 -4.48 3.85
CA VAL A 143 -19.37 -5.30 2.65
C VAL A 143 -20.76 -5.00 2.07
N GLU A 144 -21.81 -4.96 2.88
CA GLU A 144 -23.18 -4.66 2.42
C GLU A 144 -23.31 -3.29 1.77
N LYS A 145 -22.55 -2.30 2.26
CA LYS A 145 -22.56 -0.93 1.73
C LYS A 145 -21.67 -0.76 0.50
N SER A 146 -20.54 -1.45 0.48
CA SER A 146 -19.59 -1.42 -0.62
C SER A 146 -20.04 -2.25 -1.83
N CYS A 147 -20.70 -3.38 -1.58
CA CYS A 147 -21.08 -4.38 -2.58
C CYS A 147 -22.52 -4.86 -2.33
N PRO A 148 -23.53 -4.01 -2.55
CA PRO A 148 -24.91 -4.42 -2.37
C PRO A 148 -25.29 -5.54 -3.34
N ASP A 149 -26.20 -6.41 -2.90
CA ASP A 149 -26.78 -7.51 -3.71
C ASP A 149 -27.76 -6.97 -4.75
N ASP A 150 -27.24 -6.23 -5.73
CA ASP A 150 -27.99 -5.61 -6.83
C ASP A 150 -27.79 -6.33 -8.19
N GLY A 151 -27.11 -7.48 -8.14
CA GLY A 151 -26.77 -8.30 -9.29
C GLY A 151 -25.69 -7.72 -10.21
N ASN A 152 -24.96 -6.68 -9.79
CA ASN A 152 -23.75 -6.23 -10.48
C ASN A 152 -22.51 -6.77 -9.77
N LYS A 153 -21.42 -6.94 -10.53
CA LYS A 153 -20.09 -7.12 -9.94
C LYS A 153 -19.53 -5.74 -9.57
N HIS A 154 -19.14 -5.57 -8.32
CA HIS A 154 -18.59 -4.34 -7.76
C HIS A 154 -17.07 -4.48 -7.63
N VAL A 155 -16.34 -3.51 -8.15
CA VAL A 155 -14.89 -3.39 -8.06
C VAL A 155 -14.55 -2.11 -7.31
N MET A 156 -13.98 -2.26 -6.12
CA MET A 156 -13.44 -1.13 -5.35
C MET A 156 -11.95 -1.05 -5.57
N ILE A 157 -11.45 0.14 -5.88
CA ILE A 157 -10.02 0.35 -6.08
C ILE A 157 -9.52 1.21 -4.93
N GLU A 158 -8.72 0.61 -4.05
CA GLU A 158 -8.00 1.34 -3.02
C GLU A 158 -6.56 1.59 -3.49
N TRP A 159 -6.10 2.82 -3.34
CA TRP A 159 -4.78 3.26 -3.84
C TRP A 159 -4.04 4.17 -2.86
N THR A 160 -4.62 4.39 -1.68
CA THR A 160 -4.00 5.15 -0.59
C THR A 160 -2.63 4.57 -0.31
N SER A 161 -1.61 5.41 -0.48
CA SER A 161 -0.20 5.01 -0.42
C SER A 161 0.18 4.48 0.95
N PHE A 162 1.16 3.61 0.93
CA PHE A 162 1.89 3.18 2.10
C PHE A 162 3.28 3.82 2.04
N PRO A 163 3.68 4.64 3.03
CA PRO A 163 2.87 5.14 4.14
C PRO A 163 1.89 6.25 3.77
N CYS A 164 0.85 6.42 4.59
CA CYS A 164 0.03 7.63 4.59
C CYS A 164 -0.41 7.95 6.01
N GLY A 165 -0.84 9.18 6.28
CA GLY A 165 -1.34 9.57 7.61
C GLY A 165 -0.27 10.21 8.48
N GLN A 166 0.31 11.31 7.99
CA GLN A 166 1.10 12.21 8.82
C GLN A 166 0.33 12.59 10.10
N GLU A 167 1.06 12.97 11.14
CA GLU A 167 0.49 13.30 12.44
C GLU A 167 -0.66 14.32 12.35
N ASP A 168 -0.51 15.30 11.44
CA ASP A 168 -1.46 16.37 11.16
C ASP A 168 -2.53 16.02 10.09
N ASP A 169 -2.51 14.81 9.54
CA ASP A 169 -3.45 14.40 8.51
C ASP A 169 -4.88 14.42 9.06
N THR A 170 -5.78 15.12 8.38
CA THR A 170 -7.16 15.21 8.84
C THR A 170 -7.93 13.90 8.67
N ARG A 171 -7.46 12.96 7.83
CA ARG A 171 -8.15 11.68 7.60
C ARG A 171 -8.22 10.82 8.87
N GLY A 172 -9.28 10.00 8.95
CA GLY A 172 -9.45 9.04 10.02
C GLY A 172 -8.57 7.82 9.74
N TYR A 173 -7.42 7.75 10.40
CA TYR A 173 -6.56 6.57 10.43
C TYR A 173 -6.66 5.91 11.80
N ARG A 174 -6.69 4.57 11.83
CA ARG A 174 -6.68 3.76 13.06
C ARG A 174 -5.40 4.02 13.85
N VAL A 175 -4.29 3.97 13.15
CA VAL A 175 -2.96 4.30 13.64
C VAL A 175 -2.39 5.34 12.70
N ARG A 176 -1.84 6.42 13.26
CA ARG A 176 -1.16 7.50 12.52
C ARG A 176 0.34 7.28 12.53
N ARG A 177 1.04 8.00 11.65
CA ARG A 177 2.48 8.03 11.64
C ARG A 177 2.99 8.58 12.97
N GLN A 178 3.99 7.93 13.54
CA GLN A 178 4.59 8.36 14.80
C GLN A 178 5.76 9.31 14.56
N HIS A 179 5.92 10.29 15.45
CA HIS A 179 6.97 11.30 15.34
C HIS A 179 8.38 10.72 15.60
N ASP A 180 8.48 9.72 16.48
CA ASP A 180 9.72 9.05 16.85
C ASP A 180 10.37 8.30 15.68
N TRP A 181 9.59 7.87 14.68
CA TRP A 181 10.09 7.26 13.43
C TRP A 181 11.10 8.14 12.68
N LEU A 182 11.11 9.46 12.92
CA LEU A 182 12.13 10.36 12.35
C LEU A 182 13.56 10.08 12.87
N SER A 183 13.67 9.37 13.99
CA SER A 183 14.94 9.07 14.67
C SER A 183 15.28 7.58 14.72
N MET A 184 14.37 6.72 14.26
CA MET A 184 14.53 5.27 14.28
C MET A 184 15.18 4.77 12.98
N SER A 185 15.86 3.65 13.07
CA SER A 185 16.32 2.88 11.92
C SER A 185 15.15 2.21 11.17
N PRO A 186 15.36 1.78 9.91
CA PRO A 186 14.33 1.08 9.15
C PRO A 186 13.76 -0.16 9.86
N ASP A 187 14.62 -0.98 10.46
CA ASP A 187 14.20 -2.20 11.18
C ASP A 187 13.41 -1.86 12.46
N GLU A 188 13.85 -0.87 13.24
CA GLU A 188 13.13 -0.43 14.43
C GLU A 188 11.71 0.06 14.09
N ILE A 189 11.56 0.80 12.98
CA ILE A 189 10.22 1.21 12.51
C ILE A 189 9.44 -0.02 12.08
N ALA A 190 10.03 -0.90 11.26
CA ALA A 190 9.38 -2.07 10.69
C ALA A 190 8.90 -3.08 11.75
N ASP A 191 9.55 -3.10 12.91
CA ASP A 191 9.22 -3.98 14.04
C ASP A 191 8.33 -3.29 15.10
N SER A 192 8.04 -1.99 14.96
CA SER A 192 7.17 -1.28 15.90
C SER A 192 5.70 -1.73 15.77
N ASN A 193 5.00 -1.83 16.90
CA ASN A 193 3.59 -2.21 16.95
C ASN A 193 2.71 -1.26 16.14
N GLU A 194 3.03 0.03 16.18
CA GLU A 194 2.34 1.08 15.45
C GLU A 194 2.51 0.88 13.95
N ALA A 195 3.72 0.59 13.46
CA ALA A 195 3.95 0.43 12.03
C ALA A 195 3.27 -0.82 11.44
N LEU A 196 3.24 -1.92 12.20
CA LEU A 196 2.53 -3.15 11.81
C LEU A 196 1.00 -2.95 11.68
N GLN A 197 0.47 -1.91 12.30
CA GLN A 197 -0.95 -1.55 12.26
C GLN A 197 -1.24 -0.33 11.36
N HIS A 198 -0.20 0.35 10.88
CA HIS A 198 -0.30 1.64 10.22
C HIS A 198 -0.18 1.54 8.71
N PRO A 199 -0.99 2.27 7.92
CA PRO A 199 -2.28 2.87 8.28
C PRO A 199 -3.41 1.83 8.21
N LEU A 200 -3.09 0.68 7.61
CA LEU A 200 -3.88 -0.51 7.45
C LEU A 200 -3.09 -1.68 8.03
N ASN A 201 -3.66 -2.41 8.98
CA ASN A 201 -3.20 -3.75 9.31
C ASN A 201 -3.59 -4.69 8.16
N VAL A 202 -2.68 -4.87 7.20
CA VAL A 202 -2.96 -5.57 5.93
C VAL A 202 -3.32 -7.03 6.16
N THR A 203 -2.66 -7.68 7.12
CA THR A 203 -2.97 -9.07 7.52
C THR A 203 -4.40 -9.17 8.07
N ALA A 204 -4.74 -8.34 9.06
CA ALA A 204 -6.08 -8.36 9.65
C ALA A 204 -7.18 -8.00 8.63
N PHE A 205 -6.88 -7.12 7.66
CA PHE A 205 -7.77 -6.82 6.56
C PHE A 205 -8.05 -8.05 5.68
N VAL A 206 -7.00 -8.73 5.22
CA VAL A 206 -7.14 -9.92 4.37
C VAL A 206 -7.92 -11.00 5.12
N GLU A 207 -7.53 -11.31 6.36
CA GLU A 207 -8.19 -12.33 7.18
C GLU A 207 -9.69 -12.04 7.39
N ALA A 208 -10.03 -10.79 7.71
CA ALA A 208 -11.41 -10.42 8.03
C ALA A 208 -12.32 -10.33 6.78
N TYR A 209 -11.79 -9.83 5.66
CA TYR A 209 -12.61 -9.51 4.49
C TYR A 209 -12.59 -10.59 3.40
N SER A 210 -11.53 -11.42 3.29
CA SER A 210 -11.43 -12.45 2.25
C SER A 210 -12.63 -13.41 2.19
N PRO A 211 -13.29 -13.81 3.29
CA PRO A 211 -14.50 -14.65 3.18
C PRO A 211 -15.61 -14.02 2.32
N TYR A 212 -15.71 -12.69 2.31
CA TYR A 212 -16.80 -11.94 1.71
C TYR A 212 -16.42 -11.20 0.42
N VAL A 213 -15.12 -11.03 0.16
CA VAL A 213 -14.61 -10.15 -0.90
C VAL A 213 -13.39 -10.77 -1.55
N ASP A 214 -13.31 -10.75 -2.88
CA ASP A 214 -12.11 -11.13 -3.61
C ASP A 214 -11.08 -10.01 -3.53
N ILE A 215 -10.05 -10.19 -2.70
CA ILE A 215 -9.01 -9.18 -2.48
C ILE A 215 -7.82 -9.50 -3.37
N LYS A 216 -7.34 -8.50 -4.10
CA LYS A 216 -6.16 -8.59 -4.97
C LYS A 216 -5.25 -7.40 -4.77
N PHE A 217 -3.96 -7.64 -4.53
CA PHE A 217 -2.97 -6.58 -4.43
C PHE A 217 -2.22 -6.41 -5.75
N VAL A 218 -2.24 -5.20 -6.30
CA VAL A 218 -1.34 -4.81 -7.39
C VAL A 218 -0.19 -4.04 -6.78
N VAL A 219 0.92 -4.74 -6.58
CA VAL A 219 2.14 -4.20 -5.99
C VAL A 219 2.93 -3.48 -7.07
N ILE A 220 3.08 -2.17 -6.98
CA ILE A 220 3.80 -1.40 -7.98
C ILE A 220 5.25 -1.22 -7.57
N HIS A 221 6.15 -1.45 -8.52
CA HIS A 221 7.56 -1.17 -8.34
C HIS A 221 7.98 0.03 -9.19
N ARG A 222 8.58 1.01 -8.51
CA ARG A 222 9.27 2.16 -9.10
C ARG A 222 10.69 2.19 -8.55
N PRO A 223 11.69 2.63 -9.34
CA PRO A 223 13.03 2.90 -8.82
C PRO A 223 13.00 3.78 -7.56
N PHE A 224 13.60 3.28 -6.48
CA PHE A 224 13.57 3.88 -5.15
C PHE A 224 14.11 5.33 -5.14
N ILE A 225 15.23 5.57 -5.81
CA ILE A 225 15.80 6.92 -6.00
C ILE A 225 14.78 7.89 -6.59
N GLY A 226 14.03 7.42 -7.59
CA GLY A 226 12.97 8.20 -8.21
C GLY A 226 11.88 8.56 -7.20
N THR A 227 11.48 7.59 -6.36
CA THR A 227 10.50 7.74 -5.28
C THR A 227 10.92 8.85 -4.33
N ILE A 228 12.10 8.73 -3.73
CA ILE A 228 12.58 9.72 -2.75
C ILE A 228 12.74 11.10 -3.40
N ALA A 229 13.25 11.17 -4.63
CA ALA A 229 13.41 12.43 -5.35
C ALA A 229 12.08 13.19 -5.59
N SER A 230 10.95 12.48 -5.67
CA SER A 230 9.63 13.11 -5.83
C SER A 230 9.13 13.79 -4.56
N HIS A 231 9.61 13.34 -3.39
CA HIS A 231 9.14 13.75 -2.07
C HIS A 231 10.30 14.14 -1.13
N ARG A 232 11.38 14.67 -1.70
CA ARG A 232 12.64 14.94 -0.99
C ARG A 232 12.53 15.84 0.24
N GLU A 233 11.44 16.59 0.37
CA GLU A 233 11.21 17.57 1.45
C GLU A 233 10.33 16.99 2.57
N TRP A 234 9.84 15.77 2.40
CA TRP A 234 9.03 15.10 3.40
C TRP A 234 9.91 14.63 4.55
N ASP A 235 9.32 14.50 5.74
CA ASP A 235 9.96 13.89 6.91
C ASP A 235 11.27 14.56 7.34
N GLY A 236 11.41 15.85 7.04
CA GLY A 236 12.60 16.63 7.35
C GLY A 236 13.76 16.47 6.36
N GLY A 237 13.58 15.73 5.26
CA GLY A 237 14.57 15.63 4.18
C GLY A 237 14.61 14.26 3.49
N ALA A 238 15.36 14.18 2.39
CA ALA A 238 15.38 12.98 1.54
C ALA A 238 15.92 11.75 2.27
N VAL A 239 16.96 11.94 3.09
CA VAL A 239 17.59 10.85 3.86
C VAL A 239 16.59 10.26 4.87
N THR A 240 16.00 11.10 5.72
CA THR A 240 15.01 10.65 6.71
C THR A 240 13.78 10.04 6.04
N HIS A 241 13.26 10.66 4.99
CA HIS A 241 12.15 10.10 4.22
C HIS A 241 12.50 8.72 3.66
N SER A 242 13.70 8.56 3.10
CA SER A 242 14.14 7.28 2.55
C SER A 242 14.28 6.17 3.59
N ASN A 243 14.73 6.48 4.82
CA ASN A 243 14.73 5.51 5.92
C ASN A 243 13.33 4.99 6.23
N ILE A 244 12.36 5.90 6.22
CA ILE A 244 11.01 5.54 6.59
C ILE A 244 10.33 4.74 5.46
N ILE A 245 10.54 5.13 4.20
CA ILE A 245 10.10 4.32 3.06
C ILE A 245 10.76 2.93 3.07
N HIS A 246 12.04 2.83 3.44
CA HIS A 246 12.72 1.55 3.60
C HIS A 246 12.00 0.66 4.63
N ALA A 247 11.70 1.18 5.82
CA ALA A 247 10.92 0.44 6.84
C ALA A 247 9.60 -0.11 6.28
N PHE A 248 8.89 0.71 5.51
CA PHE A 248 7.64 0.33 4.90
C PHE A 248 7.77 -0.75 3.82
N LEU A 249 8.86 -0.74 3.07
CA LEU A 249 9.17 -1.83 2.14
C LEU A 249 9.45 -3.14 2.87
N LEU A 250 10.11 -3.09 4.04
CA LEU A 250 10.31 -4.28 4.89
C LEU A 250 8.97 -4.85 5.37
N ILE A 251 8.06 -4.00 5.87
CA ILE A 251 6.72 -4.42 6.32
C ILE A 251 5.94 -5.03 5.15
N LEU A 252 5.90 -4.33 4.01
CA LEU A 252 5.19 -4.82 2.83
C LEU A 252 5.78 -6.14 2.35
N ARG A 253 7.12 -6.25 2.29
CA ARG A 253 7.78 -7.50 1.89
C ARG A 253 7.40 -8.68 2.79
N ARG A 254 7.46 -8.49 4.11
CA ARG A 254 7.05 -9.52 5.09
C ARG A 254 5.60 -9.96 4.88
N PHE A 255 4.69 -9.00 4.63
CA PHE A 255 3.30 -9.31 4.31
C PHE A 255 3.16 -10.16 3.02
N LEU A 256 3.85 -9.76 1.94
CA LEU A 256 3.78 -10.46 0.66
C LEU A 256 4.34 -11.89 0.73
N ASP A 257 5.44 -12.08 1.46
CA ASP A 257 6.05 -13.40 1.69
C ASP A 257 5.15 -14.31 2.56
N ALA A 258 4.48 -13.73 3.56
CA ALA A 258 3.59 -14.48 4.44
C ALA A 258 2.22 -14.77 3.81
N ASN A 259 1.79 -13.97 2.83
CA ASN A 259 0.47 -14.07 2.19
C ASN A 259 0.59 -14.17 0.65
N PRO A 260 1.26 -15.21 0.12
CA PRO A 260 1.37 -15.42 -1.32
C PRO A 260 0.03 -15.71 -2.00
N PHE A 261 -0.89 -16.36 -1.27
CA PHE A 261 -2.14 -16.89 -1.79
C PHE A 261 -3.34 -16.37 -1.02
N ASP A 262 -4.46 -16.22 -1.73
CA ASP A 262 -5.76 -15.89 -1.16
C ASP A 262 -6.27 -17.07 -0.31
N LEU A 263 -6.70 -16.75 0.92
CA LEU A 263 -7.07 -17.73 1.93
C LEU A 263 -8.29 -18.59 1.56
N VAL A 264 -9.12 -18.15 0.61
CA VAL A 264 -10.38 -18.82 0.25
C VAL A 264 -10.22 -19.66 -1.02
N THR A 265 -9.53 -19.12 -2.02
CA THR A 265 -9.42 -19.71 -3.36
C THR A 265 -8.10 -20.44 -3.58
N GLY A 266 -7.06 -20.15 -2.78
CA GLY A 266 -5.70 -20.64 -2.99
C GLY A 266 -4.99 -20.03 -4.20
N GLY A 267 -5.63 -19.11 -4.95
CA GLY A 267 -5.00 -18.40 -6.06
C GLY A 267 -4.05 -17.30 -5.58
N PRO A 268 -3.22 -16.72 -6.47
CA PRO A 268 -2.30 -15.64 -6.09
C PRO A 268 -3.04 -14.44 -5.46
N LEU A 269 -2.57 -13.96 -4.32
CA LEU A 269 -3.15 -12.80 -3.63
C LEU A 269 -2.66 -11.48 -4.23
N TRP A 270 -1.46 -11.48 -4.79
CA TRP A 270 -0.79 -10.28 -5.27
C TRP A 270 -0.02 -10.50 -6.57
N THR A 271 0.19 -9.43 -7.32
CA THR A 271 1.09 -9.39 -8.49
C THR A 271 2.00 -8.17 -8.43
N LEU A 272 3.21 -8.31 -8.97
CA LEU A 272 4.11 -7.18 -9.18
C LEU A 272 3.80 -6.50 -10.53
N LEU A 273 3.73 -5.17 -10.52
CA LEU A 273 3.66 -4.32 -11.70
C LEU A 273 4.93 -3.47 -11.78
N CYS A 274 5.80 -3.79 -12.72
CA CYS A 274 7.03 -3.06 -12.92
C CYS A 274 6.82 -1.81 -13.77
N LEU A 275 6.88 -0.62 -13.17
CA LEU A 275 6.52 0.60 -13.90
C LEU A 275 7.50 0.96 -15.01
N ASP A 276 8.78 0.61 -14.88
CA ASP A 276 9.76 0.80 -15.96
C ASP A 276 9.35 0.07 -17.25
N ARG A 277 8.58 -1.01 -17.17
CA ARG A 277 8.09 -1.74 -18.35
C ARG A 277 7.02 -0.99 -19.14
N ILE A 278 6.38 0.03 -18.56
CA ILE A 278 5.33 0.82 -19.24
C ILE A 278 5.78 2.26 -19.56
N MET A 279 7.01 2.61 -19.20
CA MET A 279 7.58 3.93 -19.46
C MET A 279 8.13 4.04 -20.88
N ALA A 280 7.64 5.03 -21.63
CA ALA A 280 8.02 5.30 -23.01
C ALA A 280 9.53 5.54 -23.18
N LYS A 281 10.18 6.19 -22.20
CA LYS A 281 11.64 6.42 -22.23
C LYS A 281 12.49 5.14 -22.34
N ASN A 282 11.93 3.97 -22.01
CA ASN A 282 12.64 2.69 -22.02
C ASN A 282 12.48 1.93 -23.36
N TYR A 283 11.84 2.56 -24.35
CA TYR A 283 11.57 1.97 -25.67
C TYR A 283 12.07 2.89 -26.79
N LYS A 284 12.34 2.31 -27.95
CA LYS A 284 12.88 3.05 -29.12
C LYS A 284 11.79 3.75 -29.92
N ASN A 285 10.57 3.24 -29.90
CA ASN A 285 9.44 3.71 -30.71
C ASN A 285 8.11 3.49 -29.97
N GLU A 286 7.05 4.16 -30.42
CA GLU A 286 5.72 4.12 -29.79
C GLU A 286 5.03 2.75 -29.91
N ILE A 287 5.33 1.97 -30.96
CA ILE A 287 4.75 0.64 -31.16
C ILE A 287 5.20 -0.32 -30.05
N ASP A 288 6.50 -0.31 -29.73
CA ASP A 288 7.04 -1.13 -28.64
C ASP A 288 6.42 -0.75 -27.29
N VAL A 289 6.15 0.55 -27.07
CA VAL A 289 5.46 1.06 -25.88
C VAL A 289 4.02 0.53 -25.82
N GLU A 290 3.29 0.59 -26.94
CA GLU A 290 1.92 0.09 -27.03
C GLU A 290 1.86 -1.42 -26.76
N VAL A 291 2.76 -2.20 -27.34
CA VAL A 291 2.87 -3.65 -27.11
C VAL A 291 3.18 -3.94 -25.64
N ALA A 292 4.16 -3.26 -25.04
CA ALA A 292 4.52 -3.47 -23.64
C ALA A 292 3.36 -3.12 -22.68
N ARG A 293 2.66 -2.03 -22.96
CA ARG A 293 1.47 -1.60 -22.21
C ARG A 293 0.30 -2.57 -22.38
N GLY A 294 0.07 -3.07 -23.60
CA GLY A 294 -0.93 -4.11 -23.88
C GLY A 294 -0.65 -5.41 -23.13
N ASN A 295 0.59 -5.89 -23.15
CA ASN A 295 1.00 -7.08 -22.39
C ASN A 295 0.81 -6.89 -20.88
N THR A 296 1.09 -5.68 -20.37
CA THR A 296 0.88 -5.34 -18.96
C THR A 296 -0.61 -5.34 -18.59
N LEU A 297 -1.48 -4.77 -19.42
CA LEU A 297 -2.93 -4.81 -19.20
C LEU A 297 -3.47 -6.24 -19.24
N SER A 298 -3.01 -7.05 -20.19
CA SER A 298 -3.38 -8.48 -20.26
C SER A 298 -2.99 -9.21 -18.97
N HIS A 299 -1.77 -9.02 -18.49
CA HIS A 299 -1.29 -9.65 -17.26
C HIS A 299 -2.13 -9.23 -16.04
N ILE A 300 -2.42 -7.94 -15.89
CA ILE A 300 -3.26 -7.44 -14.80
C ILE A 300 -4.68 -8.01 -14.90
N ALA A 301 -5.28 -8.02 -16.10
CA ALA A 301 -6.62 -8.55 -16.30
C ALA A 301 -6.67 -10.06 -15.99
N ASP A 302 -5.67 -10.83 -16.41
CA ASP A 302 -5.57 -12.26 -16.09
C ASP A 302 -5.46 -12.51 -14.59
N PHE A 303 -4.58 -11.78 -13.89
CA PHE A 303 -4.44 -11.87 -12.44
C PHE A 303 -5.74 -11.51 -11.69
N LEU A 304 -6.46 -10.50 -12.16
CA LEU A 304 -7.73 -10.05 -11.56
C LEU A 304 -8.94 -10.90 -11.96
N GLY A 305 -8.78 -11.88 -12.84
CA GLY A 305 -9.87 -12.70 -13.38
C GLY A 305 -10.87 -11.87 -14.21
N TRP A 306 -10.37 -10.88 -14.94
CA TRP A 306 -11.16 -9.97 -15.75
C TRP A 306 -11.20 -10.43 -17.22
N PRO A 307 -12.38 -10.54 -17.84
CA PRO A 307 -12.50 -11.11 -19.19
C PRO A 307 -11.95 -10.20 -20.29
N VAL A 308 -11.98 -8.88 -20.11
CA VAL A 308 -11.52 -7.91 -21.11
C VAL A 308 -10.08 -7.52 -20.83
N LYS A 309 -9.19 -7.85 -21.77
CA LYS A 309 -7.73 -7.64 -21.66
C LYS A 309 -7.24 -6.38 -22.39
N GLU A 310 -7.98 -5.94 -23.41
CA GLU A 310 -7.59 -4.82 -24.25
C GLU A 310 -8.23 -3.52 -23.77
N CYS A 311 -7.44 -2.44 -23.73
CA CYS A 311 -7.93 -1.13 -23.33
C CYS A 311 -7.08 0.00 -23.93
N LYS A 312 -7.49 0.49 -25.12
CA LYS A 312 -6.77 1.54 -25.86
C LYS A 312 -6.70 2.88 -25.10
N THR A 313 -7.66 3.13 -24.21
CA THR A 313 -7.78 4.39 -23.47
C THR A 313 -7.19 4.35 -22.06
N CYS A 314 -6.74 3.18 -21.59
CA CYS A 314 -6.29 3.01 -20.21
C CYS A 314 -5.08 3.90 -19.85
N PHE A 315 -4.22 4.19 -20.82
CA PHE A 315 -3.04 5.03 -20.62
C PHE A 315 -3.27 6.51 -20.95
N ASN A 316 -4.50 6.95 -21.25
CA ASN A 316 -4.77 8.35 -21.63
C ASN A 316 -4.45 9.35 -20.52
N LYS A 317 -4.54 8.93 -19.25
CA LYS A 317 -4.20 9.73 -18.06
C LYS A 317 -2.79 9.45 -17.54
N TRP A 318 -2.02 8.60 -18.22
CA TRP A 318 -0.66 8.27 -17.82
C TRP A 318 0.30 9.40 -18.19
N HIS A 319 1.08 9.85 -17.21
CA HIS A 319 2.07 10.91 -17.39
C HIS A 319 3.41 10.51 -16.77
N GLU A 320 4.46 10.52 -17.59
CA GLU A 320 5.80 10.20 -17.12
C GLU A 320 6.49 11.42 -16.53
N SER A 321 7.10 11.23 -15.36
CA SER A 321 7.93 12.27 -14.77
C SER A 321 9.14 12.54 -15.67
N LYS A 322 9.32 13.81 -16.04
CA LYS A 322 10.50 14.32 -16.76
C LYS A 322 11.64 14.76 -15.81
N LYS A 323 11.45 14.61 -14.50
CA LYS A 323 12.43 15.06 -13.50
C LYS A 323 13.60 14.07 -13.45
N ASP A 324 14.81 14.58 -13.51
CA ASP A 324 16.02 13.84 -13.16
C ASP A 324 16.09 13.67 -11.63
N PRO A 325 16.03 12.43 -11.12
CA PRO A 325 15.99 12.22 -9.68
C PRO A 325 17.34 12.52 -9.00
N TYR A 326 18.48 12.33 -9.67
CA TYR A 326 19.80 12.63 -9.11
C TYR A 326 19.97 14.14 -8.89
N LYS A 327 19.62 14.92 -9.92
CA LYS A 327 19.62 16.39 -9.80
C LYS A 327 18.66 16.90 -8.72
N ARG A 328 17.54 16.20 -8.49
CA ARG A 328 16.55 16.58 -7.46
C ARG A 328 17.04 16.31 -6.05
N LEU A 329 17.75 15.20 -5.85
CA LEU A 329 18.31 14.81 -4.56
C LEU A 329 19.56 15.63 -4.20
N GLY A 330 20.40 16.00 -5.17
CA GLY A 330 21.57 16.84 -4.92
C GLY A 330 22.59 16.15 -4.02
N GLU A 331 22.90 16.74 -2.86
CA GLU A 331 23.86 16.19 -1.90
C GLU A 331 23.39 14.93 -1.18
N ASP A 332 22.08 14.66 -1.17
CA ASP A 332 21.50 13.47 -0.53
C ASP A 332 21.60 12.20 -1.38
N VAL A 333 22.08 12.29 -2.62
CA VAL A 333 22.12 11.15 -3.57
C VAL A 333 22.86 9.95 -2.99
N ASP A 334 24.04 10.15 -2.41
CA ASP A 334 24.89 9.05 -1.94
C ASP A 334 24.26 8.32 -0.75
N ALA A 335 23.62 9.05 0.16
CA ALA A 335 22.91 8.46 1.29
C ALA A 335 21.70 7.64 0.82
N VAL A 336 20.91 8.16 -0.12
CA VAL A 336 19.77 7.42 -0.69
C VAL A 336 20.24 6.19 -1.46
N LEU A 337 21.35 6.26 -2.19
CA LEU A 337 21.96 5.11 -2.87
C LEU A 337 22.40 4.03 -1.90
N GLU A 338 22.89 4.39 -0.72
CA GLU A 338 23.23 3.40 0.31
C GLU A 338 21.99 2.65 0.81
N HIS A 339 20.85 3.34 0.98
CA HIS A 339 19.59 2.68 1.31
C HIS A 339 19.08 1.76 0.18
N VAL A 340 19.34 2.09 -1.09
CA VAL A 340 19.03 1.18 -2.21
C VAL A 340 19.80 -0.13 -2.08
N LYS A 341 21.10 -0.08 -1.74
CA LYS A 341 21.90 -1.30 -1.56
C LYS A 341 21.37 -2.15 -0.41
N GLN A 342 20.93 -1.51 0.68
CA GLN A 342 20.35 -2.22 1.83
C GLN A 342 19.02 -2.92 1.47
N LEU A 343 18.32 -2.44 0.44
CA LEU A 343 17.10 -3.04 -0.07
C LEU A 343 17.36 -4.19 -1.08
N GLU A 344 18.61 -4.48 -1.45
CA GLU A 344 18.93 -5.60 -2.34
C GLU A 344 18.43 -6.92 -1.74
N GLY A 345 17.68 -7.70 -2.52
CA GLY A 345 17.03 -8.93 -2.08
C GLY A 345 15.74 -8.73 -1.27
N VAL A 346 15.47 -7.51 -0.81
CA VAL A 346 14.21 -7.13 -0.16
C VAL A 346 13.21 -6.63 -1.21
N TRP A 347 13.62 -5.67 -2.04
CA TRP A 347 12.76 -4.97 -2.98
C TRP A 347 13.43 -4.75 -4.35
N PRO A 348 12.76 -4.98 -5.49
CA PRO A 348 11.40 -5.54 -5.62
C PRO A 348 11.31 -6.98 -5.11
N PRO A 349 10.12 -7.43 -4.67
CA PRO A 349 9.90 -8.83 -4.37
C PRO A 349 9.98 -9.67 -5.65
N ASP A 350 10.41 -10.92 -5.53
CA ASP A 350 10.31 -11.87 -6.64
C ASP A 350 8.83 -12.13 -6.95
N GLY A 351 8.41 -11.92 -8.20
CA GLY A 351 7.03 -12.19 -8.58
C GLY A 351 6.67 -13.68 -8.44
N HIS A 352 5.42 -13.97 -8.08
CA HIS A 352 4.86 -15.32 -8.14
C HIS A 352 5.02 -15.89 -9.55
N GLU A 353 5.71 -17.02 -9.68
CA GLU A 353 5.95 -17.71 -10.95
C GLU A 353 6.57 -16.87 -12.07
N ARG A 354 7.74 -16.25 -11.85
CA ARG A 354 8.70 -15.79 -12.90
C ARG A 354 8.05 -15.42 -14.25
N VAL A 355 7.00 -14.58 -14.28
CA VAL A 355 6.54 -14.01 -15.54
C VAL A 355 7.66 -13.07 -15.93
N ALA A 356 8.64 -13.59 -16.67
CA ALA A 356 9.93 -12.95 -16.86
C ALA A 356 9.78 -11.53 -17.45
N GLY A 357 8.67 -11.28 -18.15
CA GLY A 357 8.30 -9.97 -18.68
C GLY A 357 7.89 -8.92 -17.64
N GLN A 358 7.46 -9.32 -16.43
CA GLN A 358 7.01 -8.43 -15.36
C GLN A 358 8.01 -8.32 -14.20
N GLN A 359 9.07 -9.15 -14.18
CA GLN A 359 10.15 -8.98 -13.24
C GLN A 359 10.86 -7.64 -13.52
N CYS A 360 10.96 -6.81 -12.49
CA CYS A 360 11.80 -5.65 -12.52
C CYS A 360 13.27 -6.08 -12.55
N SER A 361 14.07 -5.43 -13.39
CA SER A 361 15.52 -5.51 -13.25
C SER A 361 15.86 -4.99 -11.85
N GLY A 362 16.46 -5.85 -11.04
CA GLY A 362 17.10 -5.47 -9.77
C GLY A 362 18.28 -4.54 -10.00
#